data_AF-A0A7J4QKP2-F1
#
_entry.id   AF-A0A7J4QKP2-F1
#
_cell.length_a   1.000
_cell.length_b   1.000
_cell.length_c   1.000
_cell.angle_alpha   90.00
_cell.angle_beta   90.00
_cell.angle_gamma   90.00
#
_symmetry.space_group_name_H-M   'P 1'
#
loop_
_entity.id
_entity.type
_entity.pdbx_description
1 polymer ?
#
loop_
_entity_poly.entity_id
_entity_poly.type
_entity_poly.pdbx_seq_one_letter_code
_entity_poly.pdbx_strand_id
1 'polypeptide(L)'
;MLNRRGDVGLGAIVVIVIILVFIGWLINLGMRECTSSTQCGEGSYCGSDFACHPIPTIEKTTVTNNLLVPSIIIGLAIIIATVLRNRAGNGASAKQ
;
A
#
# COMPACT_ATOMS: atom_id res chain seq x y z
N MET A 1 -50.05 41.32 -7.70
CA MET A 1 -49.01 41.59 -8.71
C MET A 1 -47.73 40.90 -8.26
N LEU A 2 -47.51 39.67 -8.74
CA LEU A 2 -46.32 38.90 -8.38
C LEU A 2 -45.11 39.57 -9.02
N ASN A 3 -44.09 39.85 -8.22
CA ASN A 3 -42.92 40.65 -8.57
C ASN A 3 -42.07 39.94 -9.64
N ARG A 4 -42.33 40.24 -10.93
CA ARG A 4 -41.71 39.65 -12.13
C ARG A 4 -40.17 39.74 -12.19
N ARG A 5 -39.55 40.49 -11.26
CA ARG A 5 -38.09 40.64 -11.12
C ARG A 5 -37.44 39.54 -10.27
N GLY A 6 -38.21 38.88 -9.38
CA GLY A 6 -37.71 37.76 -8.56
C GLY A 6 -37.57 36.46 -9.35
N ASP A 7 -38.49 36.19 -10.28
CA ASP A 7 -38.52 34.96 -11.07
C ASP A 7 -37.35 34.84 -12.06
N VAL A 8 -36.89 35.97 -12.63
CA VAL A 8 -35.77 35.97 -13.58
C VAL A 8 -34.45 35.71 -12.86
N GLY A 9 -34.25 36.31 -11.68
CA GLY A 9 -33.06 36.09 -10.87
C GLY A 9 -32.97 34.65 -10.35
N LEU A 10 -34.09 34.11 -9.86
CA LEU A 10 -34.13 32.74 -9.36
C LEU A 10 -33.95 31.72 -10.49
N GLY A 11 -34.57 31.96 -11.66
CA GLY A 11 -34.41 31.11 -12.84
C GLY A 11 -32.98 31.05 -13.37
N ALA A 12 -32.29 32.20 -13.42
CA ALA A 12 -30.89 32.24 -13.84
C ALA A 12 -29.97 31.45 -12.91
N ILE A 13 -30.18 31.54 -11.59
CA ILE A 13 -29.39 30.79 -10.60
C ILE A 13 -29.59 29.28 -10.77
N VAL A 14 -30.83 28.81 -10.95
CA VAL A 14 -31.12 27.39 -11.16
C VAL A 14 -30.43 26.86 -12.43
N VAL A 15 -30.47 27.63 -13.53
CA VAL A 15 -29.79 27.26 -14.78
C VAL A 15 -28.28 27.16 -14.58
N ILE A 16 -27.67 28.11 -13.86
CA ILE A 16 -26.23 28.08 -13.55
C ILE A 16 -25.88 26.84 -12.72
N VAL A 17 -26.67 26.50 -11.70
CA VAL A 17 -26.44 25.30 -10.87
C VAL A 17 -26.50 24.03 -11.71
N ILE A 18 -27.49 23.92 -12.60
CA ILE A 18 -27.61 22.78 -13.52
C ILE A 18 -26.34 22.68 -14.38
N ILE A 19 -25.90 23.79 -15.00
CA ILE A 19 -24.69 23.80 -15.83
C ILE A 19 -23.46 23.35 -15.04
N LEU A 20 -23.27 23.84 -13.81
CA LEU A 20 -22.14 23.44 -12.96
C LEU A 20 -22.17 21.96 -12.61
N VAL A 21 -23.35 21.40 -12.32
CA VAL A 21 -23.52 19.95 -12.06
C VAL A 21 -23.17 19.15 -13.32
N PHE A 22 -23.66 19.56 -14.48
CA PHE A 22 -23.36 18.90 -15.76
C PHE A 22 -21.87 18.95 -16.10
N ILE A 23 -21.20 20.09 -15.92
CA ILE A 23 -19.76 20.24 -16.15
C ILE A 23 -18.96 19.35 -15.19
N GLY A 24 -19.27 19.37 -13.89
CA GLY A 24 -18.60 18.53 -12.89
C GLY A 24 -18.76 17.04 -13.18
N TRP A 25 -19.94 16.63 -13.65
CA TRP A 25 -20.19 15.24 -14.06
C TRP A 25 -19.40 14.86 -15.32
N LEU A 26 -19.35 15.74 -16.33
CA LEU A 26 -18.58 15.54 -17.57
C LEU A 26 -17.08 15.39 -17.29
N ILE A 27 -16.52 16.23 -16.41
CA ILE A 27 -15.10 16.15 -16.02
C ILE A 27 -14.82 14.82 -15.31
N ASN A 28 -15.70 14.36 -14.42
CA ASN A 28 -15.53 13.09 -13.71
C ASN A 28 -15.57 11.87 -14.66
N LEU A 29 -16.34 11.95 -15.75
CA LEU A 29 -16.34 10.92 -16.79
C LEU A 29 -15.08 10.98 -17.66
N GLY A 30 -14.59 12.19 -17.97
CA GLY A 30 -13.43 12.39 -18.85
C GLY A 30 -12.08 12.09 -18.23
N MET A 31 -11.95 12.10 -16.90
CA MET A 31 -10.68 11.82 -16.20
C MET A 31 -10.42 10.32 -15.95
N ARG A 32 -11.34 9.43 -16.34
CA ARG A 32 -11.16 7.98 -16.17
C ARG A 32 -10.46 7.41 -17.39
N GLU A 33 -9.19 7.02 -17.24
CA GLU A 33 -8.45 6.32 -18.28
C GLU A 33 -8.79 4.83 -18.32
N CYS A 34 -9.12 4.22 -17.17
CA CYS A 34 -9.45 2.81 -17.07
C CYS A 34 -10.51 2.53 -16.00
N THR A 35 -11.29 1.46 -16.20
CA THR A 35 -12.20 0.88 -15.19
C THR A 35 -11.84 -0.56 -14.82
N SER A 36 -11.00 -1.21 -15.63
CA SER A 36 -10.49 -2.55 -15.40
C SER A 36 -9.06 -2.66 -15.88
N SER A 37 -8.27 -3.54 -15.26
CA SER A 37 -6.89 -3.81 -15.65
C SER A 37 -6.76 -4.32 -17.09
N THR A 38 -7.82 -4.90 -17.67
CA THR A 38 -7.84 -5.35 -19.08
C THR A 38 -7.89 -4.20 -20.09
N GLN A 39 -8.19 -2.97 -19.65
CA GLN A 39 -8.18 -1.77 -20.49
C GLN A 39 -6.79 -1.12 -20.56
N CYS A 40 -5.88 -1.52 -19.67
CA CYS A 40 -4.49 -1.08 -19.68
C CYS A 40 -3.64 -2.01 -20.57
N GLY A 41 -2.56 -1.47 -21.14
CA GLY A 41 -1.61 -2.25 -21.94
C GLY A 41 -0.94 -3.38 -21.15
N GLU A 42 -0.32 -4.33 -21.86
CA GLU A 42 0.41 -5.44 -21.24
C GLU A 42 1.47 -4.91 -20.25
N GLY A 43 1.47 -5.46 -19.03
CA GLY A 43 2.39 -5.01 -17.98
C GLY A 43 1.89 -3.82 -17.15
N SER A 44 0.64 -3.38 -17.30
CA SER A 44 0.03 -2.32 -16.50
C SER A 44 -1.26 -2.76 -15.81
N TYR A 45 -1.64 -2.10 -14.72
CA TYR A 45 -2.88 -2.34 -13.98
C TYR A 45 -3.67 -1.04 -13.81
N CYS A 46 -5.00 -1.16 -13.66
CA CYS A 46 -5.84 0.00 -13.40
C CYS A 46 -5.79 0.35 -11.91
N GLY A 47 -5.34 1.56 -11.59
CA GLY A 47 -5.28 2.08 -10.23
C GLY A 47 -6.64 2.54 -9.71
N SER A 48 -6.73 2.77 -8.40
CA SER A 48 -7.95 3.30 -7.76
C SER A 48 -8.26 4.74 -8.16
N ASP A 49 -7.29 5.42 -8.75
CA ASP A 49 -7.34 6.73 -9.39
C ASP A 49 -7.88 6.68 -10.83
N PHE A 50 -8.29 5.50 -11.32
CA PHE A 50 -8.76 5.27 -12.68
C PHE A 50 -7.70 5.57 -13.76
N ALA A 51 -6.42 5.51 -13.40
CA ALA A 51 -5.28 5.64 -14.30
C ALA A 51 -4.53 4.32 -14.45
N CYS A 52 -3.84 4.12 -15.58
CA CYS A 52 -3.04 2.92 -15.81
C CYS A 52 -1.64 3.07 -15.22
N HIS A 53 -1.26 2.16 -14.31
CA HIS A 53 0.05 2.13 -13.65
C HIS A 53 0.86 0.92 -14.10
N PRO A 54 2.19 1.03 -14.28
CA PRO A 54 3.03 -0.11 -14.59
C PRO A 54 3.05 -1.10 -13.42
N ILE A 55 2.98 -2.39 -13.72
CA ILE A 55 3.16 -3.46 -12.73
C ILE A 55 4.62 -3.40 -12.28
N PRO A 56 4.89 -3.21 -10.97
CA PRO A 56 6.26 -3.17 -10.49
C PRO A 56 6.91 -4.53 -10.78
N THR A 57 7.96 -4.53 -11.59
CA THR A 57 8.86 -5.68 -11.68
C THR A 57 9.49 -5.80 -10.30
N ILE A 58 9.08 -6.81 -9.54
CA ILE A 58 9.77 -7.18 -8.31
C ILE A 58 11.18 -7.57 -8.75
N GLU A 59 12.09 -6.60 -8.75
CA GLU A 59 13.50 -6.89 -8.64
C GLU A 59 13.58 -7.66 -7.34
N LYS A 60 13.69 -8.99 -7.46
CA LYS A 60 14.15 -9.80 -6.35
C LYS A 60 15.52 -9.25 -6.06
N THR A 61 15.57 -8.27 -5.16
CA THR A 61 16.75 -8.05 -4.34
C THR A 61 16.95 -9.40 -3.69
N THR A 62 17.81 -10.21 -4.31
CA THR A 62 18.53 -11.23 -3.60
C THR A 62 19.36 -10.44 -2.61
N VAL A 63 18.70 -10.00 -1.53
CA VAL A 63 19.38 -9.62 -0.30
C VAL A 63 20.13 -10.90 0.00
N THR A 64 21.42 -10.91 -0.34
CA THR A 64 22.38 -11.93 0.07
C THR A 64 22.42 -11.81 1.58
N ASN A 65 21.39 -12.35 2.23
CA ASN A 65 21.30 -12.46 3.66
C ASN A 65 22.44 -13.39 4.00
N ASN A 66 23.56 -12.82 4.43
CA ASN A 66 24.70 -13.56 4.89
C ASN A 66 24.29 -14.26 6.19
N LEU A 67 23.60 -15.39 6.05
CA LEU A 67 23.15 -16.28 7.14
C LEU A 67 24.33 -16.88 7.92
N LEU A 68 25.55 -16.63 7.45
CA LEU A 68 26.80 -17.03 8.06
C LEU A 68 26.98 -16.36 9.44
N VAL A 69 26.63 -15.07 9.58
CA VAL A 69 26.69 -14.37 10.87
C VAL A 69 25.66 -14.90 11.88
N PRO A 70 24.34 -14.99 11.56
CA PRO A 70 23.37 -15.50 12.52
C PRO A 70 23.58 -16.98 12.86
N SER A 71 24.07 -17.81 11.93
CA SER A 71 24.35 -19.23 12.22
C SER A 71 25.52 -19.43 13.18
N ILE A 72 26.58 -18.61 13.08
CA ILE A 72 27.71 -18.62 14.03
C ILE A 72 27.24 -18.24 15.44
N ILE A 73 26.39 -17.22 15.55
CA ILE A 73 25.87 -16.76 16.86
C ILE A 73 25.08 -17.88 17.55
N ILE A 74 24.18 -18.53 16.82
CA ILE A 74 23.39 -19.65 17.35
C ILE A 74 24.29 -20.83 17.72
N GLY A 75 25.28 -21.16 16.87
CA GLY A 75 26.24 -22.23 17.14
C GLY A 75 27.05 -21.99 18.42
N LEU A 76 27.58 -20.78 18.60
CA LEU A 76 28.32 -20.40 19.82
C LEU A 76 27.44 -20.46 21.07
N ALA A 77 26.18 -20.02 20.99
CA ALA A 77 25.26 -20.06 22.12
C ALA A 77 25.02 -21.50 22.61
N ILE A 78 24.86 -22.46 21.70
CA ILE A 78 24.67 -23.89 22.03
C ILE A 78 25.91 -24.48 22.70
N ILE A 79 27.10 -24.18 22.17
CA ILE A 79 28.37 -24.65 22.73
C ILE A 79 28.55 -24.11 24.15
N ILE A 80 28.37 -22.79 24.35
CA ILE A 80 28.52 -22.15 25.65
C ILE A 80 27.51 -22.72 26.65
N ALA A 81 26.24 -22.87 26.26
CA ALA A 81 25.21 -23.45 27.12
C ALA A 81 25.55 -24.88 27.55
N THR A 82 26.07 -25.70 26.63
CA THR A 82 26.46 -27.09 26.91
C THR A 82 27.68 -27.15 27.84
N VAL A 83 28.69 -26.30 27.61
CA VAL A 83 29.87 -26.23 28.48
C VAL A 83 29.49 -25.77 29.89
N LEU A 84 28.67 -24.73 30.02
CA LEU A 84 28.18 -24.27 31.32
C LEU A 84 27.36 -25.35 32.04
N ARG A 85 26.47 -26.05 31.33
CA ARG A 85 25.70 -27.17 31.88
C ARG A 85 26.60 -28.31 32.37
N ASN A 86 27.64 -28.66 31.59
CA ASN A 86 28.60 -29.70 31.97
C ASN A 86 29.48 -29.27 33.15
N ARG A 87 29.84 -27.98 33.25
CA ARG A 87 30.58 -27.41 34.39
C ARG A 87 29.70 -27.31 35.64
N ALA A 88 28.42 -26.97 35.50
CA ALA A 88 27.46 -26.95 36.60
C ALA A 88 27.16 -28.35 37.14
N GLY A 89 27.09 -29.37 36.27
CA GLY A 89 26.97 -30.77 36.68
C GLY A 89 28.20 -31.28 37.46
N ASN A 90 29.41 -30.86 37.08
CA ASN A 90 30.64 -31.25 37.77
C ASN A 90 30.86 -30.51 39.11
N GLY A 91 30.24 -29.34 39.32
CA GLY A 91 30.29 -28.59 40.58
C GLY A 91 29.27 -29.03 41.63
N ALA A 92 28.20 -29.72 41.22
CA ALA A 92 27.18 -30.24 42.14
C ALA A 92 27.59 -31.55 42.85
N SER A 93 28.64 -32.23 42.39
CA SER A 93 29.11 -33.50 42.95
C SER A 93 30.21 -33.36 44.02
N ALA A 94 30.57 -32.14 44.41
CA ALA A 94 31.57 -31.85 45.45
C ALA A 94 30.95 -31.30 46.75
N LYS A 95 29.64 -31.48 46.93
CA LYS A 95 28.91 -31.12 48.17
C LYS A 95 28.05 -32.30 48.63
N GLN A 96 28.69 -33.44 48.91
CA GLN A 96 28.10 -34.50 49.73
C GLN A 96 29.14 -34.94 50.76
#